data_AF-A0A2J6SKP3-F1
#
_entry.id   AF-A0A2J6SKP3-F1
#
_cell.length_a   1.000
_cell.length_b   1.000
_cell.length_c   1.000
_cell.angle_alpha   90.00
_cell.angle_beta   90.00
_cell.angle_gamma   90.00
#
_symmetry.space_group_name_H-M   'P 1'
#
loop_
_entity.id
_entity.type
_entity.pdbx_description
1 polymer ?
#
loop_
_entity_poly.entity_id
_entity_poly.type
_entity_poly.pdbx_seq_one_letter_code
_entity_poly.pdbx_strand_id
1 'polypeptide(L)'
;MAETTADVVDILSSVTYTDKPLRPNECRLLKLHETCTGDDIRVSLTVCSLDFDRRDSRYYALSYTWGHPYGESEDGTELTSTGKSPIIVCDGIPLKVKRNLFEALLQLAARRYFVDLWIDAICIDQSDDSERTKQIQLMADIYSKAKEVIIWLGCGDDESKEAIPIIEKFGRQLLLAQGPHIPFNDRTYLESHGLYPLSETQWKAILIFFRRRWFRRVW
;
A
#
# COMPACT_ATOMS: atom_id res chain seq x y z
N MET A 1 -29.45 19.39 20.03
CA MET A 1 -28.23 18.67 20.42
C MET A 1 -27.59 18.21 19.12
N ALA A 2 -26.46 18.80 18.75
CA ALA A 2 -25.75 18.45 17.53
C ALA A 2 -24.69 17.41 17.90
N GLU A 3 -24.94 16.13 17.63
CA GLU A 3 -23.87 15.14 17.56
C GLU A 3 -22.87 15.65 16.52
N THR A 4 -21.59 15.74 16.89
CA THR A 4 -20.61 16.27 15.95
C THR A 4 -20.44 15.29 14.79
N THR A 5 -20.22 15.81 13.59
CA THR A 5 -20.00 14.99 12.39
C THR A 5 -18.84 13.99 12.52
N ALA A 6 -17.97 14.18 13.52
CA ALA A 6 -16.95 13.20 13.88
C ALA A 6 -17.55 11.97 14.57
N ASP A 7 -18.39 12.16 15.59
CA ASP A 7 -19.04 11.09 16.36
C ASP A 7 -19.91 10.21 15.44
N VAL A 8 -20.64 10.84 14.52
CA VAL A 8 -21.49 10.13 13.55
C VAL A 8 -20.66 9.25 12.63
N VAL A 9 -19.50 9.71 12.15
CA VAL A 9 -18.64 8.91 11.27
C VAL A 9 -18.01 7.73 12.01
N ASP A 10 -17.63 7.92 13.27
CA ASP A 10 -17.02 6.84 14.06
C ASP A 10 -18.07 5.77 14.40
N ILE A 11 -19.30 6.16 14.77
CA ILE A 11 -20.44 5.24 14.96
C ILE A 11 -20.72 4.47 13.66
N LEU A 12 -20.79 5.16 12.53
CA LEU A 12 -21.03 4.55 11.23
C LEU A 12 -19.89 3.59 10.82
N SER A 13 -18.64 3.91 11.13
CA SER A 13 -17.52 2.99 10.89
C SER A 13 -17.66 1.68 11.66
N SER A 14 -18.15 1.72 12.91
CA SER A 14 -18.41 0.51 13.72
C SER A 14 -19.52 -0.37 13.12
N VAL A 15 -20.56 0.23 12.51
CA VAL A 15 -21.62 -0.53 11.81
C VAL A 15 -21.05 -1.36 10.65
N THR A 16 -20.05 -0.83 9.94
CA THR A 16 -19.42 -1.51 8.78
C THR A 16 -18.90 -2.92 9.15
N TYR A 17 -18.37 -3.08 10.36
CA TYR A 17 -17.73 -4.30 10.84
C TYR A 17 -18.69 -5.26 11.56
N THR A 18 -19.71 -4.72 12.23
CA THR A 18 -20.67 -5.50 13.02
C THR A 18 -21.43 -6.52 12.17
N ASP A 19 -21.76 -6.17 10.92
CA ASP A 19 -22.44 -7.08 9.98
C ASP A 19 -21.49 -8.12 9.35
N LYS A 20 -20.18 -8.04 9.64
CA LYS A 20 -19.14 -8.90 9.07
C LYS A 20 -18.19 -9.39 10.17
N PRO A 21 -18.69 -10.10 11.20
CA PRO A 21 -17.84 -10.60 12.27
C PRO A 21 -16.85 -11.65 11.74
N LEU A 22 -15.64 -11.65 12.26
CA LEU A 22 -14.59 -12.60 11.88
C LEU A 22 -14.53 -13.79 12.83
N ARG A 23 -14.45 -15.00 12.27
CA ARG A 23 -14.10 -16.22 12.99
C ARG A 23 -12.57 -16.38 13.05
N PRO A 24 -12.05 -17.35 13.84
CA PRO A 24 -10.64 -17.71 13.75
C PRO A 24 -10.25 -18.05 12.31
N ASN A 25 -9.04 -17.66 11.90
CA ASN A 25 -8.51 -17.83 10.53
C ASN A 25 -9.37 -17.17 9.43
N GLU A 26 -10.13 -16.13 9.74
CA GLU A 26 -10.78 -15.29 8.72
C GLU A 26 -10.18 -13.89 8.72
N CYS A 27 -10.25 -13.25 7.55
CA CYS A 27 -9.98 -11.82 7.38
C CYS A 27 -11.07 -11.19 6.52
N ARG A 28 -11.17 -9.85 6.53
CA ARG A 28 -11.98 -9.15 5.52
C ARG A 28 -11.11 -8.82 4.31
N LEU A 29 -11.73 -8.80 3.15
CA LEU A 29 -11.15 -8.32 1.90
C LEU A 29 -11.98 -7.15 1.39
N LEU A 30 -11.29 -6.08 1.00
CA LEU A 30 -11.81 -4.91 0.34
C LEU A 30 -11.94 -5.15 -1.16
N LYS A 31 -13.13 -4.89 -1.70
CA LYS A 31 -13.38 -4.83 -3.14
C LYS A 31 -13.55 -3.38 -3.56
N LEU A 32 -12.70 -2.92 -4.47
CA LEU A 32 -12.82 -1.59 -5.07
C LEU A 32 -13.84 -1.62 -6.21
N HIS A 33 -14.83 -0.73 -6.21
CA HIS A 33 -15.92 -0.77 -7.18
C HIS A 33 -15.51 -0.10 -8.51
N GLU A 34 -16.00 -0.64 -9.64
CA GLU A 34 -15.74 -0.06 -10.96
C GLU A 34 -16.40 1.30 -11.18
N THR A 35 -17.38 1.64 -10.34
CA THR A 35 -18.14 2.90 -10.38
C THR A 35 -17.40 4.07 -9.74
N CYS A 36 -16.17 3.87 -9.23
CA CYS A 36 -15.37 4.96 -8.70
C CYS A 36 -15.10 6.02 -9.80
N THR A 37 -15.37 7.28 -9.51
CA THR A 37 -15.14 8.40 -10.44
C THR A 37 -14.44 9.55 -9.73
N GLY A 38 -13.34 10.05 -10.29
CA GLY A 38 -12.58 11.11 -9.64
C GLY A 38 -12.14 10.70 -8.24
N ASP A 39 -12.52 11.48 -7.23
CA ASP A 39 -12.24 11.25 -5.82
C ASP A 39 -13.35 10.48 -5.07
N ASP A 40 -14.44 10.09 -5.74
CA ASP A 40 -15.48 9.21 -5.16
C ASP A 40 -15.02 7.76 -5.17
N ILE A 41 -14.34 7.36 -4.08
CA ILE A 41 -13.87 6.00 -3.87
C ILE A 41 -14.93 5.19 -3.12
N ARG A 42 -15.43 4.14 -3.78
CA ARG A 42 -16.42 3.22 -3.25
C ARG A 42 -15.90 1.81 -3.16
N VAL A 43 -16.13 1.19 -2.01
CA VAL A 43 -15.62 -0.13 -1.68
C VAL A 43 -16.68 -0.96 -0.97
N SER A 44 -16.48 -2.27 -0.93
CA SER A 44 -17.23 -3.17 -0.06
C SER A 44 -16.30 -4.13 0.65
N LEU A 45 -16.69 -4.60 1.84
CA LEU A 45 -15.98 -5.63 2.57
C LEU A 45 -16.65 -6.98 2.40
N THR A 46 -15.84 -8.02 2.26
CA THR A 46 -16.28 -9.42 2.24
C THR A 46 -15.42 -10.25 3.15
N VAL A 47 -16.02 -11.22 3.86
CA VAL A 47 -15.26 -12.14 4.72
C VAL A 47 -14.61 -13.22 3.87
N CYS A 48 -13.37 -13.55 4.18
CA CYS A 48 -12.56 -14.57 3.51
C CYS A 48 -11.92 -15.48 4.55
N SER A 49 -12.15 -16.79 4.42
CA SER A 49 -11.38 -17.80 5.16
C SER A 49 -9.96 -17.87 4.64
N LEU A 50 -9.01 -18.02 5.55
CA LEU A 50 -7.60 -18.26 5.28
C LEU A 50 -7.27 -19.75 5.19
N ASP A 51 -8.24 -20.65 5.37
CA ASP A 51 -8.03 -22.10 5.32
C ASP A 51 -7.99 -22.61 3.86
N PHE A 52 -6.98 -22.15 3.11
CA PHE A 52 -6.71 -22.54 1.73
C PHE A 52 -5.19 -22.59 1.45
N ASP A 53 -4.79 -23.34 0.41
CA ASP A 53 -3.40 -23.37 -0.05
C ASP A 53 -3.07 -22.08 -0.81
N ARG A 54 -1.90 -21.48 -0.57
CA ARG A 54 -1.46 -20.24 -1.24
C ARG A 54 -1.66 -20.26 -2.77
N ARG A 55 -1.55 -21.41 -3.43
CA ARG A 55 -1.77 -21.57 -4.89
C ARG A 55 -3.19 -21.23 -5.33
N ASP A 56 -4.15 -21.37 -4.42
CA ASP A 56 -5.57 -21.05 -4.63
C ASP A 56 -5.92 -19.62 -4.20
N SER A 57 -4.91 -18.79 -3.89
CA SER A 57 -5.13 -17.42 -3.45
C SER A 57 -5.83 -16.57 -4.51
N ARG A 58 -6.81 -15.79 -4.04
CA ARG A 58 -7.65 -14.92 -4.87
C ARG A 58 -7.55 -13.44 -4.53
N TYR A 59 -6.70 -13.08 -3.57
CA TYR A 59 -6.58 -11.70 -3.11
C TYR A 59 -5.13 -11.22 -3.15
N TYR A 60 -5.00 -9.90 -3.13
CA TYR A 60 -3.75 -9.17 -3.07
C TYR A 60 -3.67 -8.46 -1.73
N ALA A 61 -2.47 -8.25 -1.20
CA ALA A 61 -2.30 -7.44 0.02
C ALA A 61 -1.69 -6.09 -0.34
N LEU A 62 -2.22 -5.00 0.22
CA LEU A 62 -1.58 -3.69 0.11
C LEU A 62 -0.55 -3.53 1.23
N SER A 63 0.63 -3.09 0.86
CA SER A 63 1.72 -2.78 1.78
C SER A 63 2.13 -1.32 1.59
N TYR A 64 1.83 -0.49 2.58
CA TYR A 64 1.99 0.96 2.50
C TYR A 64 2.24 1.53 3.90
N THR A 65 2.76 2.76 3.98
CA THR A 65 2.94 3.45 5.27
C THR A 65 1.66 4.15 5.69
N TRP A 66 1.22 3.99 6.94
CA TRP A 66 0.01 4.67 7.42
C TRP A 66 0.14 6.19 7.41
N GLY A 67 1.34 6.71 7.65
CA GLY A 67 1.65 8.14 7.55
C GLY A 67 2.02 8.58 6.14
N HIS A 68 2.52 9.81 6.04
CA HIS A 68 3.04 10.38 4.80
C HIS A 68 4.11 9.45 4.19
N PRO A 69 4.08 9.17 2.87
CA PRO A 69 5.01 8.21 2.26
C PRO A 69 6.45 8.73 2.20
N TYR A 70 6.62 10.05 2.27
CA TYR A 70 7.91 10.72 2.27
C TYR A 70 8.37 10.99 3.70
N GLY A 71 9.65 10.72 3.99
CA GLY A 71 10.24 10.81 5.33
C GLY A 71 10.27 12.24 5.86
N GLU A 72 11.09 13.07 5.25
CA GLU A 72 11.42 14.44 5.65
C GLU A 72 11.36 15.34 4.41
N SER A 73 11.02 16.62 4.59
CA SER A 73 11.21 17.65 3.58
C SER A 73 12.68 18.09 3.49
N GLU A 74 13.00 18.94 2.51
CA GLU A 74 14.36 19.45 2.27
C GLU A 74 14.96 20.16 3.50
N ASP A 75 14.12 20.78 4.33
CA ASP A 75 14.51 21.45 5.57
C ASP A 75 14.68 20.49 6.77
N GLY A 76 14.53 19.19 6.55
CA GLY A 76 14.66 18.16 7.59
C GLY A 76 13.44 18.03 8.51
N THR A 77 12.34 18.72 8.22
CA THR A 77 11.11 18.55 9.01
C THR A 77 10.35 17.28 8.60
N GLU A 78 9.74 16.61 9.58
CA GLU A 78 8.97 15.39 9.31
C GLU A 78 7.72 15.75 8.51
N LEU A 79 7.59 15.18 7.31
CA LEU A 79 6.40 15.40 6.50
C LEU A 79 5.20 14.70 7.15
N THR A 80 4.19 15.48 7.51
CA THR A 80 2.93 14.97 8.04
C THR A 80 1.81 15.24 7.05
N SER A 81 0.80 14.39 7.03
CA SER A 81 -0.41 14.66 6.26
C SER A 81 -1.13 15.85 6.90
N THR A 82 -0.98 17.05 6.33
CA THR A 82 -1.71 18.24 6.75
C THR A 82 -3.09 18.27 6.08
N GLY A 83 -4.12 18.67 6.84
CA GLY A 83 -5.50 18.79 6.35
C GLY A 83 -6.47 17.70 6.83
N LYS A 84 -7.72 17.78 6.36
CA LYS A 84 -8.78 16.83 6.72
C LYS A 84 -8.51 15.46 6.12
N SER A 85 -8.74 14.41 6.91
CA SER A 85 -8.70 13.02 6.44
C SER A 85 -9.75 12.81 5.34
N PRO A 86 -9.38 12.28 4.17
CA PRO A 86 -10.33 11.92 3.13
C PRO A 86 -11.38 10.93 3.62
N ILE A 87 -12.54 10.94 2.97
CA ILE A 87 -13.63 10.00 3.22
C ILE A 87 -13.79 9.13 1.96
N ILE A 88 -13.91 7.83 2.17
CA ILE A 88 -14.36 6.87 1.16
C ILE A 88 -15.74 6.33 1.56
N VAL A 89 -16.44 5.65 0.68
CA VAL A 89 -17.71 4.99 0.99
C VAL A 89 -17.50 3.48 1.01
N CYS A 90 -17.62 2.85 2.19
CA CYS A 90 -17.51 1.41 2.38
C CYS A 90 -18.89 0.81 2.69
N ASP A 91 -19.40 -0.07 1.84
CA ASP A 91 -20.73 -0.68 1.99
C ASP A 91 -21.86 0.36 2.16
N GLY A 92 -21.74 1.50 1.46
CA GLY A 92 -22.68 2.62 1.57
C GLY A 92 -22.42 3.56 2.76
N ILE A 93 -21.42 3.25 3.59
CA ILE A 93 -21.12 3.97 4.82
C ILE A 93 -19.86 4.85 4.65
N PRO A 94 -19.89 6.14 5.01
CA PRO A 94 -18.71 6.99 5.01
C PRO A 94 -17.63 6.49 5.99
N LEU A 95 -16.41 6.29 5.48
CA LEU A 95 -15.25 5.86 6.25
C LEU A 95 -14.10 6.85 6.06
N LYS A 96 -13.57 7.40 7.16
CA LYS A 96 -12.36 8.23 7.12
C LYS A 96 -11.13 7.36 6.91
N VAL A 97 -10.26 7.77 6.00
CA VAL A 97 -8.97 7.14 5.76
C VAL A 97 -7.85 8.17 5.78
N LYS A 98 -6.61 7.72 6.01
CA LYS A 98 -5.45 8.60 5.91
C LYS A 98 -5.16 8.93 4.44
N ARG A 99 -4.61 10.12 4.20
CA ARG A 99 -4.32 10.64 2.85
C ARG A 99 -3.52 9.67 1.99
N ASN A 100 -2.47 9.06 2.55
CA ASN A 100 -1.62 8.13 1.80
C ASN A 100 -2.39 6.88 1.32
N LEU A 101 -3.29 6.34 2.14
CA LEU A 101 -4.15 5.22 1.74
C LEU A 101 -5.16 5.64 0.68
N PHE A 102 -5.75 6.83 0.85
CA PHE A 102 -6.68 7.38 -0.14
C PHE A 102 -6.02 7.52 -1.52
N GLU A 103 -4.80 8.05 -1.59
CA GLU A 103 -4.05 8.18 -2.83
C GLU A 103 -3.71 6.81 -3.45
N ALA A 104 -3.36 5.82 -2.63
CA ALA A 104 -3.17 4.45 -3.11
C ALA A 104 -4.44 3.88 -3.76
N LEU A 105 -5.59 4.00 -3.08
CA LEU A 105 -6.88 3.54 -3.60
C LEU A 105 -7.29 4.30 -4.87
N LEU A 106 -7.08 5.62 -4.90
CA LEU A 106 -7.33 6.46 -6.08
C LEU A 106 -6.49 6.00 -7.27
N GLN A 107 -5.21 5.72 -7.04
CA GLN A 107 -4.31 5.27 -8.10
C GLN A 107 -4.66 3.86 -8.60
N LEU A 108 -5.10 2.96 -7.71
CA LEU A 108 -5.60 1.63 -8.08
C LEU A 108 -6.89 1.73 -8.91
N ALA A 109 -7.83 2.59 -8.49
CA ALA A 109 -9.07 2.86 -9.25
C ALA A 109 -8.78 3.42 -10.64
N ALA A 110 -7.91 4.43 -10.74
CA ALA A 110 -7.52 5.06 -12.00
C ALA A 110 -6.86 4.08 -12.97
N ARG A 111 -6.12 3.08 -12.45
CA ARG A 111 -5.52 1.99 -13.24
C ARG A 111 -6.48 0.84 -13.54
N ARG A 112 -7.75 0.96 -13.13
CA ARG A 112 -8.78 -0.10 -13.21
C ARG A 112 -8.34 -1.41 -12.56
N TYR A 113 -7.57 -1.32 -11.48
CA TYR A 113 -7.04 -2.46 -10.76
C TYR A 113 -8.04 -2.95 -9.71
N PHE A 114 -9.14 -3.55 -10.18
CA PHE A 114 -10.29 -3.99 -9.37
C PHE A 114 -10.10 -5.44 -8.90
N VAL A 115 -9.17 -5.63 -7.96
CA VAL A 115 -8.91 -6.93 -7.32
C VAL A 115 -9.39 -6.92 -5.87
N ASP A 116 -9.56 -8.10 -5.28
CA ASP A 116 -9.80 -8.24 -3.85
C ASP A 116 -8.50 -7.90 -3.09
N LEU A 117 -8.58 -6.94 -2.18
CA LEU A 117 -7.44 -6.39 -1.45
C LEU A 117 -7.58 -6.62 0.05
N TRP A 118 -6.53 -7.12 0.69
CA TRP A 118 -6.38 -6.98 2.12
C TRP A 118 -5.61 -5.70 2.42
N ILE A 119 -6.20 -4.81 3.23
CA ILE A 119 -5.63 -3.53 3.66
C ILE A 119 -5.86 -3.42 5.17
N ASP A 120 -4.80 -3.53 5.96
CA ASP A 120 -4.85 -3.55 7.44
C ASP A 120 -5.73 -2.43 8.04
N ALA A 121 -5.60 -1.19 7.56
CA ALA A 121 -6.36 -0.06 8.10
C ALA A 121 -7.87 -0.09 7.82
N ILE A 122 -8.36 -0.94 6.91
CA ILE A 122 -9.79 -1.04 6.56
C ILE A 122 -10.35 -2.45 6.80
N CYS A 123 -9.56 -3.50 6.61
CA CYS A 123 -10.02 -4.88 6.75
C CYS A 123 -10.07 -5.33 8.22
N ILE A 124 -9.35 -4.63 9.09
CA ILE A 124 -9.36 -4.83 10.54
C ILE A 124 -10.18 -3.71 11.18
N ASP A 125 -11.08 -4.07 12.08
CA ASP A 125 -11.72 -3.09 12.95
C ASP A 125 -10.66 -2.53 13.93
N GLN A 126 -10.21 -1.30 13.65
CA GLN A 126 -9.18 -0.64 14.44
C GLN A 126 -9.68 -0.19 15.81
N SER A 127 -11.00 -0.13 16.01
CA SER A 127 -11.64 0.26 17.26
C SER A 127 -11.84 -0.91 18.24
N ASP A 128 -11.88 -2.14 17.72
CA ASP A 128 -11.91 -3.35 18.54
C ASP A 128 -10.49 -3.88 18.80
N ASP A 129 -9.97 -3.61 20.00
CA ASP A 129 -8.64 -4.08 20.42
C ASP A 129 -8.50 -5.61 20.39
N SER A 130 -9.57 -6.36 20.63
CA SER A 130 -9.59 -7.83 20.60
C SER A 130 -9.46 -8.34 19.17
N GLU A 131 -10.25 -7.78 18.24
CA GLU A 131 -10.14 -8.10 16.82
C GLU A 131 -8.76 -7.69 16.28
N ARG A 132 -8.34 -6.45 16.54
CA ARG A 132 -7.06 -5.92 16.09
C ARG A 132 -5.90 -6.81 16.51
N THR A 133 -5.87 -7.24 17.77
CA THR A 133 -4.82 -8.14 18.28
C THR A 133 -4.82 -9.49 17.55
N LYS A 134 -5.99 -10.10 17.33
CA LYS A 134 -6.10 -11.38 16.59
C LYS A 134 -5.67 -11.24 15.14
N GLN A 135 -6.08 -10.16 14.46
CA GLN A 135 -5.70 -9.92 13.07
C GLN A 135 -4.20 -9.63 12.93
N ILE A 136 -3.59 -8.90 13.86
CA ILE A 136 -2.14 -8.69 13.90
C ILE A 136 -1.40 -10.02 13.98
N GLN A 137 -1.87 -10.97 14.81
CA GLN A 137 -1.30 -12.31 14.91
C GLN A 137 -1.40 -13.11 13.59
N LEU A 138 -2.41 -12.82 12.77
CA LEU A 138 -2.62 -13.44 11.45
C LEU A 138 -1.88 -12.75 10.31
N MET A 139 -1.29 -11.55 10.50
CA MET A 139 -0.70 -10.76 9.42
C MET A 139 0.33 -11.53 8.61
N ALA A 140 1.21 -12.29 9.26
CA ALA A 140 2.21 -13.09 8.56
C ALA A 140 1.56 -14.13 7.62
N ASP A 141 0.50 -14.80 8.07
CA ASP A 141 -0.23 -15.77 7.26
C ASP A 141 -0.97 -15.08 6.11
N ILE A 142 -1.66 -13.97 6.39
CA ILE A 142 -2.37 -13.16 5.39
C ILE A 142 -1.42 -12.70 4.28
N TYR A 143 -0.30 -12.06 4.62
CA TYR A 143 0.67 -11.62 3.61
C TYR A 143 1.28 -12.80 2.83
N SER A 144 1.57 -13.92 3.49
CA SER A 144 2.15 -15.10 2.82
C SER A 144 1.17 -15.77 1.85
N LYS A 145 -0.13 -15.76 2.19
CA LYS A 145 -1.22 -16.33 1.39
C LYS A 145 -1.73 -15.39 0.32
N ALA A 146 -1.42 -14.09 0.36
CA ALA A 146 -1.75 -13.18 -0.73
C ALA A 146 -1.12 -13.65 -2.06
N LYS A 147 -1.86 -13.52 -3.16
CA LYS A 147 -1.36 -13.86 -4.50
C LYS A 147 -0.10 -13.06 -4.80
N GLU A 148 -0.17 -11.75 -4.59
CA GLU A 148 0.95 -10.82 -4.62
C GLU A 148 0.74 -9.72 -3.56
N VAL A 149 1.85 -9.08 -3.17
CA VAL A 149 1.84 -7.91 -2.30
C VAL A 149 2.10 -6.67 -3.16
N ILE A 150 1.14 -5.75 -3.16
CA ILE A 150 1.25 -4.46 -3.84
C ILE A 150 1.93 -3.51 -2.88
N ILE A 151 3.11 -3.02 -3.26
CA ILE A 151 3.83 -2.03 -2.47
C ILE A 151 3.47 -0.63 -2.96
N TRP A 152 2.91 0.19 -2.09
CA TRP A 152 2.64 1.60 -2.36
C TRP A 152 3.72 2.48 -1.72
N LEU A 153 4.46 3.17 -2.57
CA LEU A 153 5.59 4.04 -2.20
C LEU A 153 5.24 5.54 -2.21
N GLY A 154 3.96 5.89 -2.36
CA GLY A 154 3.52 7.26 -2.60
C GLY A 154 3.39 7.59 -4.09
N CYS A 155 2.84 8.78 -4.37
CA CYS A 155 2.61 9.27 -5.72
C CYS A 155 3.89 9.34 -6.58
N GLY A 156 3.69 9.35 -7.90
CA GLY A 156 4.79 9.62 -8.83
C GLY A 156 5.24 11.07 -8.72
N ASP A 157 6.56 11.26 -8.69
CA ASP A 157 7.28 12.54 -8.61
C ASP A 157 8.47 12.48 -9.58
N ASP A 158 9.24 13.57 -9.67
CA ASP A 158 10.35 13.65 -10.62
C ASP A 158 11.49 12.68 -10.25
N GLU A 159 11.71 12.45 -8.95
CA GLU A 159 12.69 11.46 -8.47
C GLU A 159 12.30 10.04 -8.86
N SER A 160 11.04 9.63 -8.70
CA SER A 160 10.60 8.29 -9.12
C SER A 160 10.59 8.14 -10.63
N LYS A 161 10.26 9.19 -11.40
CA LYS A 161 10.36 9.16 -12.88
C LYS A 161 11.80 8.89 -13.34
N GLU A 162 12.79 9.48 -12.68
CA GLU A 162 14.20 9.28 -13.03
C GLU A 162 14.77 7.97 -12.45
N ALA A 163 14.41 7.60 -11.21
CA ALA A 163 14.98 6.46 -10.51
C ALA A 163 14.44 5.10 -10.99
N ILE A 164 13.12 4.98 -11.22
CA ILE A 164 12.47 3.70 -11.52
C ILE A 164 13.09 3.03 -12.77
N PRO A 165 13.28 3.72 -13.91
CA PRO A 165 13.88 3.08 -15.09
C PRO A 165 15.26 2.48 -14.83
N ILE A 166 16.05 3.08 -13.93
CA ILE A 166 17.39 2.59 -13.58
C ILE A 166 17.29 1.38 -12.66
N ILE A 167 16.43 1.46 -11.64
CA ILE A 167 16.15 0.34 -10.74
C ILE A 167 15.65 -0.87 -11.53
N GLU A 168 14.78 -0.67 -12.54
CA GLU A 168 14.30 -1.72 -13.43
C GLU A 168 15.42 -2.35 -14.27
N LYS A 169 16.38 -1.55 -14.75
CA LYS A 169 17.56 -2.07 -15.46
C LYS A 169 18.40 -2.96 -14.55
N PHE A 170 18.70 -2.52 -13.32
CA PHE A 170 19.40 -3.33 -12.34
C PHE A 170 18.63 -4.61 -12.00
N GLY A 171 17.33 -4.49 -11.72
CA GLY A 171 16.47 -5.64 -11.42
C GLY A 171 16.42 -6.66 -12.55
N ARG A 172 16.33 -6.20 -13.81
CA ARG A 172 16.38 -7.07 -14.99
C ARG A 172 17.69 -7.85 -15.09
N GLN A 173 18.82 -7.20 -14.82
CA GLN A 173 20.11 -7.90 -14.84
C GLN A 173 20.23 -8.94 -13.72
N LEU A 174 19.73 -8.65 -12.52
CA LEU A 174 19.67 -9.64 -11.43
C LEU A 174 18.82 -10.87 -11.79
N LEU A 175 17.69 -10.67 -12.48
CA LEU A 175 16.83 -11.76 -12.94
C LEU A 175 17.51 -12.60 -14.04
N LEU A 176 18.16 -11.96 -15.01
CA LEU A 176 18.82 -12.63 -16.13
C LEU A 176 20.09 -13.38 -15.73
N ALA A 177 20.83 -12.86 -14.75
CA ALA A 177 22.06 -13.48 -14.26
C ALA A 177 21.83 -14.82 -13.53
N GLN A 178 20.57 -15.24 -13.33
CA GLN A 178 20.18 -16.43 -12.55
C GLN A 178 20.90 -16.51 -11.18
N GLY A 179 21.20 -15.35 -10.60
CA GLY A 179 22.03 -15.25 -9.41
C GLY A 179 22.19 -13.80 -8.96
N PRO A 180 22.59 -13.56 -7.69
CA PRO A 180 22.60 -12.23 -7.08
C PRO A 180 23.72 -11.32 -7.58
N HIS A 181 24.51 -11.74 -8.57
CA HIS A 181 25.78 -11.11 -8.88
C HIS A 181 25.73 -10.38 -10.23
N ILE A 182 25.38 -9.10 -10.18
CA ILE A 182 25.80 -8.16 -11.21
C ILE A 182 27.32 -7.97 -11.06
N PRO A 183 28.13 -8.09 -12.13
CA PRO A 183 29.56 -7.82 -12.06
C PRO A 183 29.80 -6.31 -11.94
N PHE A 184 29.55 -5.74 -10.76
CA PHE A 184 29.73 -4.31 -10.49
C PHE A 184 31.17 -3.82 -10.68
N ASN A 185 32.14 -4.74 -10.69
CA ASN A 185 33.55 -4.45 -10.98
C ASN A 185 33.88 -4.51 -12.48
N ASP A 186 32.95 -4.98 -13.34
CA ASP A 186 33.11 -5.02 -14.79
C ASP A 186 32.47 -3.79 -15.41
N ARG A 187 33.31 -2.79 -15.70
CA ARG A 187 32.90 -1.54 -16.32
C ARG A 187 32.28 -1.75 -17.70
N THR A 188 32.81 -2.66 -18.51
CA THR A 188 32.31 -2.95 -19.86
C THR A 188 30.90 -3.55 -19.79
N TYR A 189 30.66 -4.45 -18.84
CA TYR A 189 29.32 -4.96 -18.57
C TYR A 189 28.36 -3.84 -18.15
N LEU A 190 28.75 -2.99 -17.21
CA LEU A 190 27.88 -1.91 -16.73
C LEU A 190 27.55 -0.88 -17.83
N GLU A 191 28.53 -0.51 -18.65
CA GLU A 191 28.34 0.41 -19.78
C GLU A 191 27.44 -0.19 -20.85
N SER A 192 27.66 -1.45 -21.25
CA SER A 192 26.86 -2.13 -22.28
C SER A 192 25.40 -2.33 -21.90
N HIS A 193 25.09 -2.37 -20.60
CA HIS A 193 23.71 -2.50 -20.09
C HIS A 193 23.12 -1.16 -19.61
N GLY A 194 23.82 -0.04 -19.81
CA GLY A 194 23.36 1.30 -19.42
C GLY A 194 23.17 1.45 -17.91
N LEU A 195 24.00 0.75 -17.12
CA LEU A 195 24.10 0.84 -15.66
C LEU A 195 25.21 1.79 -15.21
N TYR A 196 26.10 2.18 -16.12
CA TYR A 196 27.20 3.13 -15.88
C TYR A 196 27.59 3.90 -17.16
N PRO A 197 28.05 5.16 -17.06
CA PRO A 197 27.95 6.01 -15.87
C PRO A 197 26.51 6.48 -15.66
N LEU A 198 26.10 6.61 -14.40
CA LEU A 198 24.88 7.32 -14.05
C LEU A 198 25.20 8.81 -13.85
N SER A 199 24.30 9.69 -14.27
CA SER A 199 24.42 11.12 -14.03
C SER A 199 24.27 11.46 -12.55
N GLU A 200 24.68 12.67 -12.15
CA GLU A 200 24.45 13.16 -10.79
C GLU A 200 22.95 13.19 -10.44
N THR A 201 22.11 13.62 -11.38
CA THR A 201 20.65 13.62 -11.23
C THR A 201 20.11 12.22 -10.97
N GLN A 202 20.63 11.22 -11.69
CA GLN A 202 20.23 9.82 -11.54
C GLN A 202 20.61 9.26 -10.17
N TRP A 203 21.83 9.51 -9.72
CA TRP A 203 22.27 9.11 -8.39
C TRP A 203 21.41 9.76 -7.29
N LYS A 204 21.15 11.06 -7.39
CA LYS A 204 20.28 11.77 -6.44
C LYS A 204 18.88 11.19 -6.41
N ALA A 205 18.27 10.97 -7.58
CA ALA A 205 16.93 10.42 -7.71
C ALA A 205 16.83 9.03 -7.05
N ILE A 206 17.78 8.13 -7.31
CA ILE A 206 17.81 6.79 -6.70
C ILE A 206 17.91 6.89 -5.17
N LEU A 207 18.83 7.72 -4.66
CA LEU A 207 18.99 7.88 -3.21
C LEU A 207 17.73 8.45 -2.56
N ILE A 208 17.11 9.48 -3.15
CA ILE A 208 15.87 10.08 -2.62
C ILE A 208 14.71 9.08 -2.69
N PHE A 209 14.60 8.31 -3.77
CA PHE A 209 13.57 7.27 -3.91
C PHE A 209 13.65 6.25 -2.77
N PHE A 210 14.85 5.77 -2.43
CA PHE A 210 15.06 4.84 -1.31
C PHE A 210 14.96 5.52 0.08
N ARG A 211 14.85 6.85 0.18
CA ARG A 211 14.49 7.55 1.43
C ARG A 211 13.00 7.52 1.73
N ARG A 212 12.14 7.08 0.81
CA ARG A 212 10.70 6.89 1.06
C ARG A 212 10.50 5.96 2.26
N ARG A 213 9.55 6.30 3.15
CA ARG A 213 9.44 5.70 4.49
C ARG A 213 9.28 4.20 4.47
N TRP A 214 8.63 3.66 3.43
CA TRP A 214 8.39 2.23 3.30
C TRP A 214 9.69 1.41 3.41
N PHE A 215 10.79 1.85 2.80
CA PHE A 215 12.08 1.15 2.83
C PHE A 215 12.78 1.17 4.20
N ARG A 216 12.36 2.05 5.11
CA ARG A 216 12.97 2.23 6.44
C ARG A 216 12.19 1.57 7.56
N ARG A 217 11.05 0.95 7.23
CA ARG A 217 10.22 0.28 8.22
C ARG A 217 10.84 -1.06 8.61
N VAL A 218 10.77 -1.34 9.90
CA VAL A 218 10.87 -2.72 10.40
C VAL A 218 9.50 -3.37 10.16
N TRP A 219 9.52 -4.53 9.51
CA TRP A 219 8.35 -5.36 9.23
C TRP A 219 8.10 -6.33 10.37
#